data_AF-A0ABD5EWS1-F1
#
_entry.id   AF-A0ABD5EWS1-F1
#
_cell.length_a   1.000
_cell.length_b   1.000
_cell.length_c   1.000
_cell.angle_alpha   90.00
_cell.angle_beta   90.00
_cell.angle_gamma   90.00
#
_symmetry.space_group_name_H-M   'P 1'
#
loop_
_entity.id
_entity.type
_entity.pdbx_description
1 polymer ?
#
loop_
_entity_poly.entity_id
_entity_poly.type
_entity_poly.pdbx_seq_one_letter_code
_entity_poly.pdbx_strand_id
1 'polypeptide(L)'
;MKMHNADETCGTAQAAMVLGDWWNVLVLREVARGHVRFDALAAEIGLSRKVLSERLGRLVAHGVLNRSLYQRRPVRYEYLFTEAGTALLPLLAAMQDWGDRWVLGDGDPGAAVADGGAVHARVHALTGTRVPDGLTLPGPGGEDVPVVTSDASATVLFTFPGADPDEPADDPDGPDPERADRAPDGPDREGADPAPENRLFRDAWPAARARGVRIVGVSTQLPHEQRALVRAGALPHPLLSDAGHVLTTALRLPASRSAGRLRLTRLILVVDAARTVRHVLFPVDDIEGAVARSLRLAEACARPA
;
A
#
# COMPACT_ATOMS: atom_id res chain seq x y z
N MET A 1 -24.78 -28.46 3.74
CA MET A 1 -25.67 -27.36 3.32
C MET A 1 -25.38 -27.08 1.84
N LYS A 2 -26.28 -27.44 0.91
CA LYS A 2 -26.14 -27.00 -0.49
C LYS A 2 -26.39 -25.49 -0.48
N MET A 3 -25.36 -24.68 -0.71
CA MET A 3 -25.58 -23.26 -0.97
C MET A 3 -26.34 -23.17 -2.28
N HIS A 4 -27.65 -22.94 -2.19
CA HIS A 4 -28.44 -22.51 -3.33
C HIS A 4 -27.99 -21.08 -3.63
N ASN A 5 -27.04 -20.92 -4.55
CA ASN A 5 -26.91 -19.64 -5.21
C ASN A 5 -27.99 -19.62 -6.30
N ALA A 6 -29.07 -18.87 -6.07
CA ALA A 6 -30.16 -18.78 -7.04
C ALA A 6 -29.79 -17.94 -8.27
N ASP A 7 -28.69 -17.18 -8.21
CA ASP A 7 -28.25 -16.29 -9.29
C ASP A 7 -26.84 -16.65 -9.77
N GLU A 8 -26.79 -17.53 -10.76
CA GLU A 8 -25.56 -17.95 -11.44
C GLU A 8 -24.93 -16.82 -12.26
N THR A 9 -25.68 -15.76 -12.59
CA THR A 9 -25.23 -14.61 -13.37
C THR A 9 -24.69 -13.45 -12.52
N CYS A 10 -24.96 -13.45 -11.21
CA CYS A 10 -24.49 -12.41 -10.30
C CYS A 10 -23.03 -12.63 -9.87
N GLY A 11 -22.12 -11.82 -10.44
CA GLY A 11 -20.69 -11.85 -10.08
C GLY A 11 -20.42 -11.66 -8.58
N THR A 12 -21.21 -10.83 -7.91
CA THR A 12 -21.10 -10.63 -6.44
C THR A 12 -21.39 -11.92 -5.68
N ALA A 13 -22.46 -12.65 -6.05
CA ALA A 13 -22.81 -13.91 -5.42
C ALA A 13 -21.75 -14.99 -5.68
N GLN A 14 -21.22 -15.04 -6.91
CA GLN A 14 -20.11 -15.95 -7.26
C GLN A 14 -18.83 -15.63 -6.50
N ALA A 15 -18.46 -14.35 -6.35
CA ALA A 15 -17.32 -13.93 -5.54
C ALA A 15 -17.52 -14.29 -4.05
N ALA A 16 -18.74 -14.14 -3.52
CA ALA A 16 -19.07 -14.53 -2.15
C ALA A 16 -18.96 -16.05 -1.92
N MET A 17 -19.14 -16.90 -2.94
CA MET A 17 -18.87 -18.33 -2.81
C MET A 17 -17.38 -18.63 -2.56
N VAL A 18 -16.50 -17.79 -3.11
CA VAL A 18 -15.04 -17.92 -2.95
C VAL A 18 -14.58 -17.27 -1.64
N LEU A 19 -15.10 -16.09 -1.31
CA LEU A 19 -14.62 -15.26 -0.19
C LEU A 19 -15.44 -15.36 1.08
N GLY A 20 -16.68 -15.85 1.01
CA GLY A 20 -17.67 -15.80 2.10
C GLY A 20 -17.31 -16.65 3.31
N ASP A 21 -16.26 -17.47 3.24
CA ASP A 21 -15.59 -17.99 4.42
C ASP A 21 -14.52 -16.99 4.88
N TRP A 22 -14.72 -16.41 6.05
CA TRP A 22 -13.81 -15.40 6.63
C TRP A 22 -12.36 -15.86 6.73
N TRP A 23 -12.10 -17.17 6.86
CA TRP A 23 -10.74 -17.70 6.85
C TRP A 23 -10.04 -17.52 5.50
N ASN A 24 -10.77 -17.55 4.39
CA ASN A 24 -10.20 -17.30 3.07
C ASN A 24 -9.66 -15.86 3.00
N VAL A 25 -10.42 -14.89 3.50
CA VAL A 25 -9.98 -13.48 3.57
C VAL A 25 -8.70 -13.35 4.39
N LEU A 26 -8.59 -14.03 5.54
CA LEU A 26 -7.38 -14.02 6.36
C LEU A 26 -6.19 -14.71 5.68
N VAL A 27 -6.41 -15.82 4.97
CA VAL A 27 -5.36 -16.47 4.19
C VAL A 27 -4.83 -15.53 3.10
N LEU A 28 -5.71 -14.89 2.34
CA LEU A 28 -5.30 -13.95 1.29
C LEU A 28 -4.58 -12.73 1.88
N ARG A 29 -5.02 -12.22 3.04
CA ARG A 29 -4.33 -11.16 3.79
C ARG A 29 -2.89 -11.56 4.12
N GLU A 30 -2.66 -12.76 4.64
CA GLU A 30 -1.30 -13.20 4.99
C GLU A 30 -0.43 -13.51 3.77
N VAL A 31 -1.01 -14.03 2.68
CA VAL A 31 -0.28 -14.19 1.41
C VAL A 31 0.16 -12.82 0.87
N ALA A 32 -0.69 -11.79 0.94
CA ALA A 32 -0.32 -10.42 0.56
C ALA A 32 0.81 -9.85 1.42
N ARG A 33 0.87 -10.24 2.69
CA ARG A 33 1.97 -9.90 3.62
C ARG A 33 3.26 -10.71 3.36
N GLY A 34 3.29 -11.55 2.33
CA GLY A 34 4.45 -12.36 1.95
C GLY A 34 4.55 -13.68 2.70
N HIS A 35 3.58 -14.05 3.55
CA HIS A 35 3.52 -15.36 4.18
C HIS A 35 2.99 -16.37 3.16
N VAL A 36 3.88 -16.88 2.31
CA VAL A 36 3.51 -17.78 1.20
C VAL A 36 3.70 -19.26 1.52
N ARG A 37 4.36 -19.57 2.65
CA ARG A 37 4.65 -20.94 3.07
C ARG A 37 3.62 -21.43 4.09
N PHE A 38 3.29 -22.72 4.03
CA PHE A 38 2.27 -23.33 4.89
C PHE A 38 2.50 -23.07 6.39
N ASP A 39 3.72 -23.28 6.88
CA ASP A 39 4.00 -23.14 8.31
C ASP A 39 3.96 -21.68 8.79
N ALA A 40 4.34 -20.73 7.92
CA ALA A 40 4.19 -19.30 8.20
C ALA A 40 2.71 -18.91 8.25
N LEU A 41 1.91 -19.34 7.26
CA LEU A 41 0.47 -19.11 7.24
C LEU A 41 -0.24 -19.71 8.48
N ALA A 42 0.14 -20.93 8.88
CA ALA A 42 -0.43 -21.58 10.05
C ALA A 42 -0.11 -20.80 11.35
N ALA A 43 1.13 -20.31 11.47
CA ALA A 43 1.57 -19.54 12.63
C ALA A 43 0.85 -18.18 12.73
N GLU A 44 0.75 -17.44 11.62
CA GLU A 44 0.16 -16.09 11.62
C GLU A 44 -1.37 -16.10 11.78
N ILE A 45 -2.06 -17.08 11.18
CA ILE A 45 -3.54 -17.13 11.20
C ILE A 45 -4.04 -17.88 12.44
N GLY A 46 -3.24 -18.76 13.04
CA GLY A 46 -3.65 -19.59 14.17
C GLY A 46 -4.62 -20.72 13.79
N LEU A 47 -4.67 -21.10 12.50
CA LEU A 47 -5.51 -22.17 12.00
C LEU A 47 -4.92 -23.55 12.26
N SER A 48 -5.79 -24.53 12.55
CA SER A 48 -5.35 -25.94 12.52
C SER A 48 -4.84 -26.29 11.11
N ARG A 49 -3.81 -27.15 11.03
CA ARG A 49 -3.23 -27.55 9.74
C ARG A 49 -4.29 -28.14 8.79
N LYS A 50 -5.24 -28.92 9.32
CA LYS A 50 -6.33 -29.49 8.52
C LYS A 50 -7.19 -28.41 7.85
N VAL A 51 -7.63 -27.41 8.62
CA VAL A 51 -8.46 -26.32 8.09
C VAL A 51 -7.66 -25.48 7.10
N LEU A 52 -6.41 -25.14 7.41
CA LEU A 52 -5.56 -24.39 6.49
C LEU A 52 -5.35 -25.14 5.16
N SER A 53 -5.08 -26.44 5.19
CA SER A 53 -4.97 -27.26 3.97
C SER A 53 -6.24 -27.24 3.13
N GLU A 54 -7.42 -27.31 3.76
CA GLU A 54 -8.70 -27.23 3.07
C GLU A 54 -8.91 -25.86 2.41
N ARG A 55 -8.63 -24.77 3.14
CA ARG A 55 -8.78 -23.39 2.64
C ARG A 55 -7.84 -23.11 1.46
N LEU A 56 -6.56 -23.47 1.60
CA LEU A 56 -5.58 -23.34 0.51
C LEU A 56 -5.97 -24.19 -0.70
N GLY A 57 -6.46 -25.42 -0.49
CA GLY A 57 -6.96 -26.27 -1.56
C GLY A 57 -8.11 -25.64 -2.35
N ARG A 58 -9.06 -25.01 -1.66
CA ARG A 58 -10.18 -24.28 -2.29
C ARG A 58 -9.70 -23.06 -3.07
N LEU A 59 -8.84 -22.23 -2.48
CA LEU A 59 -8.30 -21.04 -3.16
C LEU A 59 -7.50 -21.40 -4.41
N VAL A 60 -6.77 -22.53 -4.38
CA VAL A 60 -6.09 -23.07 -5.56
C VAL A 60 -7.08 -23.59 -6.60
N ALA A 61 -8.11 -24.32 -6.18
CA ALA A 61 -9.15 -24.82 -7.09
C ALA A 61 -9.95 -23.69 -7.78
N HIS A 62 -10.14 -22.57 -7.09
CA HIS A 62 -10.76 -21.36 -7.65
C HIS A 62 -9.79 -20.50 -8.47
N GLY A 63 -8.53 -20.90 -8.63
CA GLY A 63 -7.53 -20.15 -9.40
C GLY A 63 -7.13 -18.82 -8.76
N VAL A 64 -7.39 -18.62 -7.47
CA VAL A 64 -6.99 -17.41 -6.71
C VAL A 64 -5.53 -17.50 -6.29
N LEU A 65 -5.09 -18.70 -5.91
CA LEU A 65 -3.70 -19.00 -5.58
C LEU A 65 -3.15 -20.07 -6.53
N ASN A 66 -1.87 -19.99 -6.83
CA ASN A 66 -1.11 -21.08 -7.44
C ASN A 66 -0.26 -21.76 -6.37
N ARG A 67 -0.12 -23.09 -6.48
CA ARG A 67 0.75 -23.89 -5.61
C ARG A 67 2.08 -24.16 -6.33
N SER A 68 3.13 -23.44 -5.95
CA SER A 68 4.46 -23.52 -6.55
C SER A 68 5.41 -24.41 -5.73
N LEU A 69 6.18 -25.26 -6.40
CA LEU A 69 7.15 -26.16 -5.75
C LEU A 69 8.47 -25.41 -5.54
N TYR A 70 8.87 -25.20 -4.28
CA TYR A 70 10.16 -24.54 -3.98
C TYR A 70 11.24 -25.51 -3.45
N GLN A 71 10.86 -26.72 -3.02
CA GLN A 71 11.79 -27.73 -2.53
C GLN A 71 11.33 -29.13 -2.93
N ARG A 72 12.23 -29.98 -3.44
CA ARG A 72 11.91 -31.36 -3.87
C ARG A 72 12.14 -32.42 -2.79
N ARG A 73 13.00 -32.17 -1.81
CA ARG A 73 13.39 -33.17 -0.78
C ARG A 73 13.56 -32.51 0.59
N PRO A 74 12.61 -32.69 1.54
CA PRO A 74 11.23 -33.14 1.30
C PRO A 74 10.49 -32.18 0.35
N VAL A 75 9.43 -32.66 -0.30
CA VAL A 75 8.58 -31.85 -1.18
C VAL A 75 7.93 -30.74 -0.35
N ARG A 76 8.13 -29.47 -0.73
CA ARG A 76 7.49 -28.31 -0.10
C ARG A 76 6.99 -27.32 -1.13
N TYR A 77 5.84 -26.74 -0.83
CA TYR A 77 5.15 -25.79 -1.69
C TYR A 77 4.98 -24.44 -1.01
N GLU A 78 4.90 -23.42 -1.84
CA GLU A 78 4.44 -22.08 -1.50
C GLU A 78 3.18 -21.75 -2.29
N TYR A 79 2.41 -20.79 -1.79
CA TYR A 79 1.12 -20.37 -2.30
C TYR A 79 1.23 -18.91 -2.70
N LEU A 80 1.17 -18.66 -4.00
CA LEU A 80 1.37 -17.35 -4.60
C LEU A 80 0.07 -16.88 -5.25
N PHE A 81 -0.17 -15.58 -5.27
CA PHE A 81 -1.30 -15.03 -6.02
C PHE A 81 -1.19 -15.35 -7.51
N THR A 82 -2.33 -15.66 -8.12
CA THR A 82 -2.51 -15.56 -9.57
C THR A 82 -2.90 -14.13 -9.93
N GLU A 83 -3.06 -13.83 -11.22
CA GLU A 83 -3.65 -12.56 -11.67
C GLU A 83 -5.04 -12.32 -11.02
N ALA A 84 -5.91 -13.32 -11.03
CA ALA A 84 -7.24 -13.26 -10.41
C ALA A 84 -7.15 -13.03 -8.89
N GLY A 85 -6.14 -13.61 -8.23
CA GLY A 85 -5.93 -13.40 -6.81
C GLY A 85 -5.38 -12.01 -6.48
N THR A 86 -4.44 -11.48 -7.26
CA THR A 86 -3.95 -10.10 -7.14
C THR A 86 -5.07 -9.09 -7.36
N ALA A 87 -6.02 -9.38 -8.25
CA ALA A 87 -7.20 -8.54 -8.48
C ALA A 87 -8.15 -8.42 -7.25
N LEU A 88 -7.95 -9.24 -6.20
CA LEU A 88 -8.71 -9.15 -4.94
C LEU A 88 -8.08 -8.19 -3.93
N LEU A 89 -6.85 -7.72 -4.12
CA LEU A 89 -6.19 -6.82 -3.18
C LEU A 89 -6.95 -5.50 -2.97
N PRO A 90 -7.56 -4.87 -4.00
CA PRO A 90 -8.41 -3.70 -3.79
C PRO A 90 -9.62 -3.97 -2.88
N LEU A 91 -10.20 -5.18 -2.96
CA LEU A 91 -11.30 -5.58 -2.09
C LEU A 91 -10.82 -5.73 -0.64
N LEU A 92 -9.64 -6.32 -0.40
CA LEU A 92 -9.07 -6.46 0.93
C LEU A 92 -8.76 -5.10 1.56
N ALA A 93 -8.19 -4.17 0.80
CA ALA A 93 -7.94 -2.81 1.26
C ALA A 93 -9.26 -2.06 1.57
N ALA A 94 -10.29 -2.22 0.74
CA ALA A 94 -11.61 -1.66 1.01
C ALA A 94 -12.28 -2.26 2.26
N MET A 95 -12.11 -3.56 2.51
CA MET A 95 -12.56 -4.21 3.74
C MET A 95 -11.81 -3.67 4.97
N GLN A 96 -10.50 -3.39 4.84
CA GLN A 96 -9.72 -2.78 5.93
C GLN A 96 -10.21 -1.37 6.24
N ASP A 97 -10.34 -0.50 5.23
CA ASP A 97 -10.90 0.86 5.39
C ASP A 97 -12.27 0.84 6.06
N TRP A 98 -13.17 -0.05 5.62
CA TRP A 98 -14.47 -0.21 6.25
C TRP A 98 -14.37 -0.66 7.71
N GLY A 99 -13.50 -1.63 8.01
CA GLY A 99 -13.27 -2.13 9.36
C GLY A 99 -12.68 -1.06 10.29
N ASP A 100 -11.71 -0.30 9.80
CA ASP A 100 -11.09 0.81 10.54
C ASP A 100 -12.13 1.88 10.88
N ARG A 101 -12.98 2.26 9.93
CA ARG A 101 -14.00 3.30 10.12
C ARG A 101 -15.16 2.86 11.01
N TRP A 102 -15.74 1.69 10.74
CA TRP A 102 -17.06 1.33 11.27
C TRP A 102 -17.01 0.28 12.38
N VAL A 103 -15.92 -0.50 12.47
CA VAL A 103 -15.77 -1.54 13.50
C VAL A 103 -14.82 -1.08 14.59
N LEU A 104 -13.68 -0.48 14.23
CA LEU A 104 -12.68 0.02 15.18
C LEU A 104 -12.91 1.48 15.57
N GLY A 105 -13.50 2.28 14.67
CA GLY A 105 -13.94 3.65 14.96
C GLY A 105 -12.83 4.70 14.88
N ASP A 106 -11.65 4.35 14.36
CA ASP A 106 -10.48 5.24 14.29
C ASP A 106 -9.88 5.37 12.88
N GLY A 107 -10.63 4.95 11.86
CA GLY A 107 -10.29 5.09 10.44
C GLY A 107 -10.81 6.36 9.76
N ASP A 108 -11.36 7.33 10.50
CA ASP A 108 -11.87 8.58 9.92
C ASP A 108 -10.70 9.51 9.53
N PRO A 109 -10.56 9.92 8.25
CA PRO A 109 -9.52 10.86 7.82
C PRO A 109 -9.62 12.25 8.46
N GLY A 110 -10.80 12.65 8.98
CA GLY A 110 -11.01 13.96 9.62
C GLY A 110 -10.81 13.95 11.15
N ALA A 111 -10.81 12.77 11.77
CA ALA A 111 -10.35 12.64 13.14
C ALA A 111 -8.82 12.70 13.10
N ALA A 112 -8.21 13.58 13.91
CA ALA A 112 -6.80 13.43 14.23
C ALA A 112 -6.63 11.96 14.64
N VAL A 113 -5.85 11.18 13.88
CA VAL A 113 -5.64 9.75 14.18
C VAL A 113 -5.14 9.73 15.60
N ALA A 114 -6.03 9.37 16.53
CA ALA A 114 -5.75 9.58 17.94
C ALA A 114 -4.53 8.74 18.27
N ASP A 115 -3.52 9.38 18.86
CA ASP A 115 -2.36 8.66 19.35
C ASP A 115 -2.85 7.50 20.24
N GLY A 116 -2.48 6.27 19.87
CA GLY A 116 -2.93 5.05 20.55
C GLY A 116 -4.17 4.35 19.95
N GLY A 117 -4.76 4.81 18.85
CA GLY A 117 -5.78 4.09 18.10
C GLY A 117 -5.29 2.75 17.52
N ALA A 118 -6.22 1.87 17.10
CA ALA A 118 -5.91 0.62 16.41
C ALA A 118 -5.16 0.81 15.08
N VAL A 119 -5.47 1.86 14.31
CA VAL A 119 -4.72 2.24 13.11
C VAL A 119 -3.29 2.65 13.47
N HIS A 120 -3.14 3.52 14.47
CA HIS A 120 -1.83 3.95 14.99
C HIS A 120 -1.00 2.73 15.45
N ALA A 121 -1.56 1.89 16.32
CA ALA A 121 -0.91 0.70 16.83
C ALA A 121 -0.49 -0.27 15.70
N ARG A 122 -1.37 -0.48 14.71
CA ARG A 122 -1.09 -1.33 13.55
C ARG A 122 0.08 -0.80 12.72
N VAL A 123 0.12 0.50 12.45
CA VAL A 123 1.18 1.13 11.64
C VAL A 123 2.52 1.09 12.38
N HIS A 124 2.55 1.41 13.67
CA HIS A 124 3.77 1.33 14.48
C HIS A 124 4.28 -0.11 14.68
N ALA A 125 3.37 -1.09 14.71
CA ALA A 125 3.71 -2.51 14.72
C ALA A 125 4.40 -3.00 13.44
N LEU A 126 4.50 -2.18 12.38
CA LEU A 126 5.36 -2.49 11.24
C LEU A 126 6.84 -2.46 11.61
N THR A 127 7.25 -1.75 12.66
CA THR A 127 8.65 -1.74 13.10
C THR A 127 9.14 -3.15 13.42
N GLY A 128 10.23 -3.57 12.79
CA GLY A 128 10.80 -4.92 12.90
C GLY A 128 10.19 -5.95 11.93
N THR A 129 9.11 -5.62 11.23
CA THR A 129 8.55 -6.47 10.17
C THR A 129 9.34 -6.31 8.88
N ARG A 130 9.21 -7.28 7.97
CA ARG A 130 9.85 -7.25 6.66
C ARG A 130 8.86 -6.85 5.57
N VAL A 131 9.28 -5.96 4.68
CA VAL A 131 8.59 -5.71 3.40
C VAL A 131 8.70 -6.98 2.55
N PRO A 132 7.58 -7.53 2.02
CA PRO A 132 7.59 -8.82 1.30
C PRO A 132 8.64 -8.87 0.21
N ASP A 133 9.32 -10.01 0.06
CA ASP A 133 10.35 -10.20 -0.97
C ASP A 133 9.77 -10.01 -2.37
N GLY A 134 10.52 -9.36 -3.27
CA GLY A 134 10.09 -9.14 -4.65
C GLY A 134 8.94 -8.13 -4.83
N LEU A 135 8.46 -7.45 -3.78
CA LEU A 135 7.41 -6.45 -3.91
C LEU A 135 7.85 -5.30 -4.84
N THR A 136 7.19 -5.21 -5.98
CA THR A 136 7.30 -4.17 -7.00
C THR A 136 5.98 -3.41 -7.12
N LEU A 137 6.06 -2.17 -7.61
CA LEU A 137 4.90 -1.36 -7.97
C LEU A 137 5.15 -0.72 -9.33
N PRO A 138 4.09 -0.49 -10.14
CA PRO A 138 4.21 0.23 -11.40
C PRO A 138 4.76 1.64 -11.21
N GLY A 139 5.85 1.98 -11.91
CA GLY A 139 6.36 3.32 -12.04
C GLY A 139 5.60 4.15 -13.09
N PRO A 140 6.02 5.39 -13.35
CA PRO A 140 5.31 6.30 -14.25
C PRO A 140 5.22 5.80 -15.70
N GLY A 141 6.17 4.99 -16.15
CA GLY A 141 6.17 4.34 -17.47
C GLY A 141 5.35 3.04 -17.52
N GLY A 142 4.84 2.56 -16.38
CA GLY A 142 4.20 1.26 -16.23
C GLY A 142 5.18 0.11 -15.97
N GLU A 143 6.47 0.41 -15.80
CA GLU A 143 7.50 -0.55 -15.44
C GLU A 143 7.38 -0.99 -13.98
N ASP A 144 7.62 -2.27 -13.70
CA ASP A 144 7.65 -2.77 -12.32
C ASP A 144 8.93 -2.33 -11.61
N VAL A 145 8.80 -1.42 -10.64
CA VAL A 145 9.92 -0.90 -9.85
C VAL A 145 9.91 -1.55 -8.47
N PRO A 146 11.03 -2.16 -8.02
CA PRO A 146 11.12 -2.69 -6.66
C PRO A 146 10.97 -1.56 -5.64
N VAL A 147 10.12 -1.78 -4.63
CA VAL A 147 9.91 -0.79 -3.56
C VAL A 147 11.15 -0.65 -2.67
N VAL A 148 11.84 -1.75 -2.42
CA VAL A 148 13.10 -1.80 -1.66
C VAL A 148 14.16 -2.52 -2.49
N THR A 149 15.36 -1.96 -2.55
CA THR A 149 16.52 -2.59 -3.21
C THR A 149 17.69 -2.73 -2.25
N SER A 150 18.55 -3.71 -2.52
CA SER A 150 19.71 -4.04 -1.68
C SER A 150 20.95 -3.21 -1.99
N ASP A 151 20.94 -2.42 -3.06
CA ASP A 151 22.03 -1.51 -3.45
C ASP A 151 22.00 -0.18 -2.67
N ALA A 152 20.86 0.15 -2.05
CA ALA A 152 20.73 1.25 -1.12
C ALA A 152 20.89 0.75 0.32
N SER A 153 21.61 1.50 1.15
CA SER A 153 21.80 1.14 2.56
C SER A 153 20.48 1.24 3.35
N ALA A 154 19.61 2.18 2.96
CA ALA A 154 18.24 2.31 3.44
C ALA A 154 17.34 2.93 2.37
N THR A 155 16.05 2.63 2.45
CA THR A 155 14.97 3.20 1.64
C THR A 155 14.04 4.01 2.53
N VAL A 156 13.88 5.30 2.24
CA VAL A 156 12.79 6.13 2.74
C VAL A 156 11.60 5.95 1.80
N LEU A 157 10.59 5.22 2.27
CA LEU A 157 9.35 4.98 1.57
C LEU A 157 8.28 5.88 2.18
N PHE A 158 7.80 6.87 1.44
CA PHE A 158 6.74 7.76 1.90
C PHE A 158 5.47 7.55 1.08
N THR A 159 4.32 7.67 1.73
CA THR A 159 3.03 7.66 1.06
C THR A 159 2.41 9.05 1.11
N PHE A 160 1.59 9.33 0.10
CA PHE A 160 0.82 10.56 0.01
C PHE A 160 -0.56 10.28 -0.59
N PRO A 161 -1.58 11.06 -0.25
CA PRO A 161 -2.95 10.84 -0.72
C PRO A 161 -3.08 11.00 -2.24
N GLY A 162 -2.15 11.72 -2.87
CA GLY A 162 -2.26 12.17 -4.26
C GLY A 162 -3.25 13.33 -4.40
N ALA A 163 -3.11 14.13 -5.45
CA ALA A 163 -4.10 15.15 -5.78
C ALA A 163 -5.28 14.53 -6.53
N ASP A 164 -6.51 14.98 -6.29
CA ASP A 164 -7.57 14.84 -7.29
C ASP A 164 -7.34 15.87 -8.40
N PRO A 165 -7.38 15.48 -9.69
CA PRO A 165 -7.36 16.44 -10.78
C PRO A 165 -8.57 17.39 -10.74
N ASP A 166 -9.63 17.00 -10.03
CA ASP A 166 -10.89 17.72 -9.86
C ASP A 166 -11.11 18.27 -8.43
N GLU A 167 -10.17 18.07 -7.49
CA GLU A 167 -10.23 18.77 -6.20
C GLU A 167 -9.85 20.23 -6.44
N PRO A 168 -10.72 21.20 -6.08
CA PRO A 168 -10.23 22.55 -5.89
C PRO A 168 -9.12 22.49 -4.83
N ALA A 169 -8.01 23.19 -5.10
CA ALA A 169 -6.97 23.38 -4.10
C ALA A 169 -7.63 23.83 -2.78
N ASP A 170 -7.23 23.23 -1.65
CA ASP A 170 -7.75 23.55 -0.31
C ASP A 170 -7.98 25.07 -0.18
N ASP A 171 -9.23 25.48 -0.27
CA ASP A 171 -9.63 26.86 -0.07
C ASP A 171 -10.05 27.01 1.39
N PRO A 172 -9.23 27.67 2.23
CA PRO A 172 -9.57 27.87 3.64
C PRO A 172 -10.87 28.66 3.83
N ASP A 173 -11.38 29.33 2.79
CA ASP A 173 -12.61 30.13 2.81
C ASP A 173 -13.85 29.38 2.25
N GLY A 174 -13.72 28.09 1.90
CA GLY A 174 -14.80 27.26 1.35
C GLY A 174 -14.97 27.41 -0.17
N PRO A 175 -15.80 26.57 -0.82
CA PRO A 175 -15.88 26.53 -2.28
C PRO A 175 -16.47 27.83 -2.83
N ASP A 176 -15.66 28.66 -3.51
CA ASP A 176 -16.12 29.81 -4.28
C ASP A 176 -16.84 29.34 -5.57
N PRO A 177 -18.17 29.48 -5.67
CA PRO A 177 -18.93 29.02 -6.83
C PRO A 177 -18.59 29.80 -8.11
N GLU A 178 -18.06 31.04 -8.02
CA GLU A 178 -17.69 31.83 -9.20
C GLU A 178 -16.36 31.43 -9.83
N ARG A 179 -15.58 30.58 -9.15
CA ARG A 179 -14.29 30.05 -9.61
C ARG A 179 -14.45 28.75 -10.39
N ALA A 180 -15.46 27.94 -10.05
CA ALA A 180 -15.81 26.72 -10.75
C ALA A 180 -16.19 26.98 -12.22
N ASP A 181 -16.93 28.07 -12.48
CA ASP A 181 -17.36 28.48 -13.83
C ASP A 181 -16.24 29.13 -14.66
N ARG A 182 -15.08 29.42 -14.06
CA ARG A 182 -13.88 29.94 -14.75
C ARG A 182 -12.81 28.89 -14.95
N ALA A 183 -13.04 27.65 -14.53
CA ALA A 183 -12.13 26.56 -14.82
C ALA A 183 -12.13 26.33 -16.35
N PRO A 184 -10.98 26.40 -17.04
CA PRO A 184 -10.96 26.17 -18.48
C PRO A 184 -11.33 24.72 -18.77
N ASP A 185 -12.37 24.51 -19.57
CA ASP A 185 -12.73 23.22 -20.17
C ASP A 185 -11.63 22.84 -21.18
N GLY A 186 -10.64 22.06 -20.75
CA GLY A 186 -9.59 21.56 -21.63
C GLY A 186 -8.74 20.45 -21.00
N PRO A 187 -8.10 19.59 -21.82
CA PRO A 187 -7.24 18.49 -21.37
C PRO A 187 -5.90 18.99 -20.77
N ASP A 188 -5.70 20.30 -20.71
CA ASP A 188 -4.48 21.00 -20.31
C ASP A 188 -4.60 21.64 -18.92
N ARG A 189 -5.06 20.88 -17.90
CA ARG A 189 -4.69 21.20 -16.51
C ARG A 189 -3.19 20.92 -16.34
N GLU A 190 -2.37 21.83 -16.86
CA GLU A 190 -0.93 21.86 -16.67
C GLU A 190 -0.62 22.08 -15.18
N GLY A 191 -0.25 20.98 -14.51
CA GLY A 191 0.55 20.98 -13.29
C GLY A 191 -0.15 21.43 -12.02
N ALA A 192 -0.95 20.56 -11.41
CA ALA A 192 -1.14 20.65 -9.96
C ALA A 192 0.25 20.60 -9.29
N ASP A 193 0.56 21.60 -8.47
CA ASP A 193 1.82 21.69 -7.73
C ASP A 193 2.03 20.40 -6.93
N PRO A 194 3.19 19.73 -7.02
CA PRO A 194 3.37 18.46 -6.35
C PRO A 194 3.10 18.56 -4.85
N ALA A 195 2.51 17.52 -4.27
CA ALA A 195 2.25 17.47 -2.83
C ALA A 195 3.51 17.89 -2.02
N PRO A 196 3.36 18.64 -0.90
CA PRO A 196 4.48 19.22 -0.16
C PRO A 196 5.65 18.25 0.11
N GLU A 197 5.32 17.01 0.47
CA GLU A 197 6.27 15.93 0.69
C GLU A 197 7.13 15.60 -0.55
N ASN A 198 6.54 15.61 -1.75
CA ASN A 198 7.26 15.36 -3.00
C ASN A 198 8.28 16.47 -3.28
N ARG A 199 7.94 17.74 -3.01
CA ARG A 199 8.89 18.87 -3.17
C ARG A 199 10.05 18.77 -2.18
N LEU A 200 9.75 18.50 -0.91
CA LEU A 200 10.78 18.38 0.13
C LEU A 200 11.74 17.22 -0.13
N PHE A 201 11.21 16.07 -0.55
CA PHE A 201 12.03 14.91 -0.91
C PHE A 201 12.81 15.11 -2.21
N ARG A 202 12.25 15.80 -3.21
CA ARG A 202 12.99 16.23 -4.41
C ARG A 202 14.21 17.06 -4.03
N ASP A 203 14.03 18.08 -3.19
CA ASP A 203 15.08 19.02 -2.83
C ASP A 203 16.18 18.33 -2.01
N ALA A 204 15.81 17.37 -1.15
CA ALA A 204 16.74 16.56 -0.36
C ALA A 204 17.41 15.41 -1.13
N TRP A 205 16.90 15.04 -2.31
CA TRP A 205 17.30 13.82 -3.02
C TRP A 205 18.80 13.72 -3.34
N PRO A 206 19.48 14.77 -3.86
CA PRO A 206 20.90 14.66 -4.19
C PRO A 206 21.75 14.31 -2.97
N ALA A 207 21.44 14.93 -1.83
CA ALA A 207 22.14 14.72 -0.56
C ALA A 207 21.86 13.33 0.04
N ALA A 208 20.64 12.83 -0.08
CA ALA A 208 20.25 11.50 0.36
C ALA A 208 20.95 10.41 -0.48
N ARG A 209 20.92 10.56 -1.81
CA ARG A 209 21.57 9.62 -2.75
C ARG A 209 23.07 9.55 -2.53
N ALA A 210 23.73 10.68 -2.30
CA ALA A 210 25.18 10.72 -2.01
C ALA A 210 25.55 9.93 -0.75
N ARG A 211 24.59 9.69 0.16
CA ARG A 211 24.75 8.90 1.38
C ARG A 211 24.21 7.47 1.27
N GLY A 212 23.88 7.02 0.06
CA GLY A 212 23.35 5.68 -0.18
C GLY A 212 21.90 5.49 0.29
N VAL A 213 21.16 6.58 0.56
CA VAL A 213 19.74 6.53 0.90
C VAL A 213 18.90 6.64 -0.37
N ARG A 214 18.02 5.66 -0.57
CA ARG A 214 17.01 5.69 -1.63
C ARG A 214 15.74 6.35 -1.12
N ILE A 215 15.10 7.18 -1.93
CA ILE A 215 13.80 7.78 -1.66
C ILE A 215 12.80 7.19 -2.65
N VAL A 216 11.60 6.81 -2.18
CA VAL A 216 10.51 6.28 -2.99
C VAL A 216 9.19 6.88 -2.51
N GLY A 217 8.47 7.56 -3.40
CA GLY A 217 7.11 8.03 -3.13
C GLY A 217 6.07 7.06 -3.66
N VAL A 218 4.97 6.88 -2.94
CA VAL A 218 3.86 5.99 -3.36
C VAL A 218 2.50 6.65 -3.11
N SER A 219 1.62 6.59 -4.10
CA SER A 219 0.20 6.93 -3.92
C SER A 219 -0.67 5.98 -4.72
N THR A 220 -1.99 6.05 -4.54
CA THR A 220 -2.96 5.24 -5.31
C THR A 220 -3.27 5.82 -6.70
N GLN A 221 -2.60 6.90 -7.10
CA GLN A 221 -2.70 7.47 -8.44
C GLN A 221 -2.17 6.49 -9.50
N LEU A 222 -2.83 6.45 -10.65
CA LEU A 222 -2.48 5.59 -11.79
C LEU A 222 -1.10 5.96 -12.37
N PRO A 223 -0.41 5.03 -13.07
CA PRO A 223 0.91 5.30 -13.66
C PRO A 223 0.98 6.57 -14.53
N HIS A 224 -0.06 6.87 -15.30
CA HIS A 224 -0.09 8.08 -16.13
C HIS A 224 -0.28 9.37 -15.31
N GLU A 225 -1.02 9.32 -14.20
CA GLU A 225 -1.15 10.42 -13.24
C GLU A 225 0.20 10.68 -12.55
N GLN A 226 0.90 9.62 -12.11
CA GLN A 226 2.27 9.72 -11.57
C GLN A 226 3.24 10.35 -12.59
N ARG A 227 3.11 10.01 -13.87
CA ARG A 227 3.93 10.59 -14.95
C ARG A 227 3.68 12.08 -15.16
N ALA A 228 2.45 12.54 -14.95
CA ALA A 228 2.14 13.98 -14.97
C ALA A 228 2.81 14.67 -13.78
N LEU A 229 2.74 14.08 -12.59
CA LEU A 229 3.34 14.63 -11.36
C LEU A 229 4.87 14.71 -11.44
N VAL A 230 5.53 13.65 -11.93
CA VAL A 230 6.99 13.63 -12.12
C VAL A 230 7.44 14.72 -13.11
N ARG A 231 6.68 14.92 -14.19
CA ARG A 231 6.97 15.96 -15.19
C ARG A 231 6.77 17.37 -14.62
N ALA A 232 5.65 17.63 -13.95
CA ALA A 232 5.36 18.92 -13.36
C ALA A 232 6.33 19.29 -12.23
N GLY A 233 6.70 18.31 -11.40
CA GLY A 233 7.55 18.52 -10.23
C GLY A 233 9.05 18.38 -10.47
N ALA A 234 9.46 17.92 -11.65
CA ALA A 234 10.83 17.50 -11.95
C ALA A 234 11.40 16.54 -10.88
N LEU A 235 10.62 15.53 -10.49
CA LEU A 235 10.94 14.63 -9.38
C LEU A 235 12.04 13.62 -9.80
N PRO A 236 13.21 13.59 -9.12
CA PRO A 236 14.33 12.73 -9.50
C PRO A 236 14.26 11.32 -8.91
N HIS A 237 13.41 11.11 -7.89
CA HIS A 237 13.22 9.81 -7.26
C HIS A 237 12.06 9.04 -7.89
N PRO A 238 12.05 7.69 -7.78
CA PRO A 238 10.90 6.88 -8.15
C PRO A 238 9.61 7.34 -7.46
N LEU A 239 8.53 7.38 -8.24
CA LEU A 239 7.17 7.66 -7.81
C LEU A 239 6.26 6.54 -8.32
N LEU A 240 5.74 5.73 -7.41
CA LEU A 240 5.13 4.45 -7.75
C LEU A 240 3.62 4.46 -7.50
N SER A 241 2.90 3.74 -8.36
CA SER A 241 1.45 3.57 -8.29
C SER A 241 1.11 2.34 -7.46
N ASP A 242 0.38 2.54 -6.37
CA ASP A 242 -0.29 1.47 -5.63
C ASP A 242 -1.80 1.42 -5.94
N ALA A 243 -2.19 1.75 -7.17
CA ALA A 243 -3.59 1.69 -7.60
C ALA A 243 -4.20 0.27 -7.49
N GLY A 244 -3.38 -0.77 -7.56
CA GLY A 244 -3.76 -2.16 -7.30
C GLY A 244 -3.78 -2.57 -5.82
N HIS A 245 -3.38 -1.67 -4.91
CA HIS A 245 -3.36 -1.86 -3.45
C HIS A 245 -2.47 -3.03 -2.99
N VAL A 246 -1.37 -3.26 -3.72
CA VAL A 246 -0.35 -4.27 -3.42
C VAL A 246 0.39 -3.90 -2.15
N LEU A 247 0.97 -2.69 -2.09
CA LEU A 247 1.68 -2.21 -0.90
C LEU A 247 0.72 -1.98 0.27
N THR A 248 -0.43 -1.36 -0.01
CA THR A 248 -1.48 -1.08 0.98
C THR A 248 -1.89 -2.37 1.69
N THR A 249 -2.18 -3.44 0.96
CA THR A 249 -2.60 -4.72 1.56
C THR A 249 -1.43 -5.44 2.22
N ALA A 250 -0.26 -5.45 1.58
CA ALA A 250 0.95 -6.11 2.09
C ALA A 250 1.41 -5.57 3.44
N LEU A 251 1.34 -4.26 3.65
CA LEU A 251 1.75 -3.62 4.89
C LEU A 251 0.56 -3.16 5.74
N ARG A 252 -0.67 -3.47 5.32
CA ARG A 252 -1.91 -3.01 5.98
C ARG A 252 -1.91 -1.51 6.25
N LEU A 253 -1.45 -0.74 5.26
CA LEU A 253 -1.33 0.70 5.38
C LEU A 253 -2.73 1.35 5.54
N PRO A 254 -2.83 2.43 6.32
CA PRO A 254 -4.05 3.21 6.40
C PRO A 254 -4.35 3.87 5.05
N ALA A 255 -5.61 3.76 4.65
CA ALA A 255 -6.16 4.44 3.50
C ALA A 255 -7.53 5.00 3.88
N SER A 256 -7.89 6.10 3.25
CA SER A 256 -9.19 6.74 3.43
C SER A 256 -9.83 6.98 2.07
N ARG A 257 -11.16 6.83 2.00
CA ARG A 257 -11.94 7.26 0.84
C ARG A 257 -11.99 8.78 0.74
N SER A 258 -11.52 9.30 -0.39
CA SER A 258 -11.81 10.66 -0.89
C SER A 258 -12.21 10.56 -2.36
N ALA A 259 -13.18 11.36 -2.79
CA ALA A 259 -13.73 11.36 -4.16
C ALA A 259 -14.04 9.95 -4.72
N GLY A 260 -14.55 9.05 -3.86
CA GLY A 260 -14.88 7.67 -4.24
C GLY A 260 -13.69 6.71 -4.41
N ARG A 261 -12.45 7.18 -4.28
CA ARG A 261 -11.22 6.36 -4.36
C ARG A 261 -10.60 6.17 -2.98
N LEU A 262 -9.97 5.02 -2.74
CA LEU A 262 -9.10 4.86 -1.58
C LEU A 262 -7.79 5.61 -1.85
N ARG A 263 -7.42 6.49 -0.93
CA ARG A 263 -6.19 7.26 -0.92
C ARG A 263 -5.35 6.84 0.26
N LEU A 264 -4.05 6.65 0.03
CA LEU A 264 -3.12 6.35 1.11
C LEU A 264 -3.04 7.54 2.07
N THR A 265 -3.09 7.27 3.37
CA THR A 265 -2.79 8.30 4.37
C THR A 265 -1.29 8.60 4.35
N ARG A 266 -0.90 9.83 4.72
CA ARG A 266 0.52 10.21 4.83
C ARG A 266 1.20 9.42 5.94
N LEU A 267 2.26 8.70 5.58
CA LEU A 267 3.21 8.08 6.51
C LEU A 267 4.58 7.96 5.87
N ILE A 268 5.62 7.77 6.68
CA ILE A 268 6.97 7.50 6.19
C ILE A 268 7.52 6.26 6.89
N LEU A 269 8.02 5.31 6.09
CA LEU A 269 8.75 4.13 6.54
C LEU A 269 10.23 4.29 6.19
N VAL A 270 11.11 4.00 7.14
CA VAL A 270 12.54 3.80 6.88
C VAL A 270 12.81 2.31 6.88
N VAL A 271 13.20 1.77 5.73
CA VAL A 271 13.42 0.34 5.51
C VAL A 271 14.89 0.10 5.23
N ASP A 272 15.52 -0.87 5.89
CA ASP A 272 16.92 -1.20 5.64
C ASP A 272 17.13 -2.05 4.38
N ALA A 273 18.40 -2.26 4.00
CA ALA A 273 18.79 -3.13 2.88
C ALA A 273 18.31 -4.60 3.04
N ALA A 274 18.03 -5.04 4.27
CA ALA A 274 17.47 -6.36 4.57
C ALA A 274 15.92 -6.38 4.49
N ARG A 275 15.29 -5.33 3.98
CA ARG A 275 13.84 -5.12 3.85
C ARG A 275 13.11 -4.99 5.19
N THR A 276 13.81 -4.78 6.29
CA THR A 276 13.21 -4.62 7.62
C THR A 276 12.80 -3.17 7.82
N VAL A 277 11.55 -2.92 8.20
CA VAL A 277 11.08 -1.60 8.60
C VAL A 277 11.76 -1.25 9.92
N ARG A 278 12.67 -0.27 9.90
CA ARG A 278 13.43 0.19 11.07
C ARG A 278 12.72 1.32 11.81
N HIS A 279 12.04 2.18 11.09
CA HIS A 279 11.31 3.30 11.67
C HIS A 279 10.00 3.55 10.94
N VAL A 280 9.01 4.00 11.70
CA VAL A 280 7.68 4.40 11.26
C VAL A 280 7.44 5.83 11.74
N LEU A 281 7.01 6.71 10.85
CA LEU A 281 6.57 8.07 11.17
C LEU A 281 5.09 8.17 10.77
N PHE A 282 4.23 8.16 11.78
CA PHE A 282 2.77 8.22 11.65
C PHE A 282 2.14 8.62 13.01
N PRO A 283 1.15 9.53 13.06
CA PRO A 283 0.71 10.39 11.96
C PRO A 283 1.80 11.36 11.50
N VAL A 284 1.60 11.98 10.33
CA VAL A 284 2.50 12.99 9.77
C VAL A 284 1.76 14.32 9.70
N ASP A 285 1.80 15.06 10.81
CA ASP A 285 1.16 16.37 10.94
C ASP A 285 2.12 17.51 10.53
N ASP A 286 3.42 17.34 10.85
CA ASP A 286 4.52 18.21 10.39
C ASP A 286 5.30 17.50 9.28
N ILE A 287 4.98 17.82 8.02
CA ILE A 287 5.58 17.19 6.85
C ILE A 287 7.08 17.51 6.78
N GLU A 288 7.49 18.75 7.02
CA GLU A 288 8.89 19.17 6.93
C GLU A 288 9.74 18.46 7.99
N GLY A 289 9.30 18.47 9.24
CA GLY A 289 9.96 17.76 10.33
C GLY A 289 10.02 16.26 10.11
N ALA A 290 8.95 15.65 9.58
CA ALA A 290 8.91 14.22 9.26
C ALA A 290 9.89 13.85 8.14
N VAL A 291 9.97 14.64 7.07
CA VAL A 291 10.96 14.46 5.99
C VAL A 291 12.37 14.53 6.56
N ALA A 292 12.71 15.61 7.27
CA ALA A 292 14.04 15.79 7.86
C ALA A 292 14.40 14.67 8.85
N ARG A 293 13.46 14.22 9.67
CA ARG A 293 13.65 13.10 10.61
C ARG A 293 13.87 11.78 9.87
N SER A 294 13.08 11.48 8.86
CA SER A 294 13.18 10.23 8.09
C SER A 294 14.55 10.07 7.42
N LEU A 295 15.09 11.16 6.84
CA LEU A 295 16.40 11.17 6.21
C LEU A 295 17.51 10.92 7.23
N ARG A 296 17.48 11.59 8.39
CA ARG A 296 18.46 11.35 9.48
C ARG A 296 18.44 9.89 9.96
N LEU A 297 17.25 9.30 10.10
CA LEU A 297 17.07 7.91 10.53
C LEU A 297 17.59 6.93 9.45
N ALA A 298 17.32 7.20 8.18
CA ALA A 298 17.82 6.39 7.07
C ALA A 298 19.36 6.44 6.97
N GLU A 299 19.95 7.62 7.15
CA GLU A 299 21.40 7.78 7.21
C GLU A 299 22.03 7.06 8.41
N ALA A 300 21.33 6.97 9.54
CA ALA A 300 21.78 6.20 10.70
C ALA A 300 21.76 4.69 10.41
N CYS A 301 20.76 4.20 9.70
CA CYS A 301 20.71 2.80 9.22
C CYS A 301 21.82 2.50 8.19
N ALA A 302 22.28 3.52 7.46
CA ALA A 302 23.29 3.39 6.43
C ALA A 302 24.74 3.32 6.96
N ARG A 303 24.97 3.66 8.23
CA ARG A 303 26.29 3.58 8.84
C ARG A 303 26.54 2.15 9.32
N PRO A 304 27.67 1.51 8.96
CA PRO A 304 28.05 0.26 9.60
C PRO A 304 28.25 0.50 11.11
N ALA A 305 27.79 -0.45 11.92
CA ALA A 305 28.00 -0.48 13.37
C ALA A 305 29.48 -0.70 13.71
#